data_AF-A0A7S0GUJ7-F1
#
_entry.id   AF-A0A7S0GUJ7-F1
#
_cell.length_a   1.000
_cell.length_b   1.000
_cell.length_c   1.000
_cell.angle_alpha   90.00
_cell.angle_beta   90.00
_cell.angle_gamma   90.00
#
_symmetry.space_group_name_H-M   'P 1'
#
loop_
_entity.id
_entity.type
_entity.pdbx_description
1 polymer ?
#
loop_
_entity_poly.entity_id
_entity_poly.type
_entity_poly.pdbx_seq_one_letter_code
_entity_poly.pdbx_strand_id
1 'polypeptide(L)'
;RDHYMLAGVGVIVAGVALQRLIFRLCKINRKYQAQILQYHGTYVVEYPGGYSRDKVVVHLSQEFSRKPHGDGKVEASIDDYWRERVKANPSMFNATKLRYSDSEIVYGEKGSTLHLSLWLTDYKTYIGGDFTEHSQRMADDGLKDFGDPYAHKARKIGVACLMTTKDDHIILIRRSNPD
;
A
#
# COMPACT_ATOMS: atom_id res chain seq x y z
N ARG A 1 -20.96 5.90 -11.20
CA ARG A 1 -20.85 6.20 -9.75
C ARG A 1 -19.50 6.83 -9.55
N ASP A 2 -19.43 8.03 -8.97
CA ASP A 2 -18.15 8.73 -8.83
C ASP A 2 -17.43 8.27 -7.57
N HIS A 3 -16.16 7.89 -7.71
CA HIS A 3 -15.29 7.48 -6.62
C HIS A 3 -14.21 8.56 -6.39
N TYR A 4 -14.13 9.05 -5.16
CA TYR A 4 -13.14 10.03 -4.72
C TYR A 4 -12.08 9.31 -3.88
N MET A 5 -10.79 9.57 -4.12
CA MET A 5 -9.69 9.04 -3.32
C MET A 5 -8.89 10.16 -2.65
N LEU A 6 -8.40 9.87 -1.44
CA LEU A 6 -7.39 10.66 -0.75
C LEU A 6 -6.04 10.43 -1.42
N ALA A 7 -5.28 11.49 -1.70
CA ALA A 7 -4.03 11.44 -2.45
C ALA A 7 -2.85 11.89 -1.60
N GLY A 8 -1.67 11.26 -1.71
CA GLY A 8 -0.43 11.88 -1.20
C GLY A 8 0.74 11.02 -0.73
N VAL A 9 1.27 11.21 0.49
CA VAL A 9 2.46 10.53 1.04
C VAL A 9 2.34 10.04 2.48
N GLY A 10 2.47 8.72 2.64
CA GLY A 10 2.38 7.94 3.87
C GLY A 10 2.16 6.48 3.47
N VAL A 11 2.95 5.55 4.01
CA VAL A 11 2.59 4.12 4.02
C VAL A 11 1.15 4.07 4.56
N ILE A 12 0.22 3.41 3.88
CA ILE A 12 -1.15 3.28 4.40
C ILE A 12 -1.07 2.44 5.67
N VAL A 13 -0.96 3.15 6.79
CA VAL A 13 -1.25 2.67 8.13
C VAL A 13 -2.01 3.75 8.86
N ALA A 14 -3.23 3.99 8.36
CA ALA A 14 -4.17 4.92 8.96
C ALA A 14 -5.61 4.59 8.55
N GLY A 15 -6.27 3.80 9.38
CA GLY A 15 -7.69 3.93 9.70
C GLY A 15 -7.82 3.33 11.10
N VAL A 16 -8.40 3.99 12.06
CA VAL A 16 -9.73 4.60 12.06
C VAL A 16 -9.63 6.06 12.49
N ALA A 17 -8.46 6.53 12.95
CA ALA A 17 -8.22 7.93 13.30
C ALA A 17 -8.40 8.89 12.12
N LEU A 18 -7.89 8.57 10.91
CA LEU A 18 -8.07 9.44 9.74
C LEU A 18 -9.55 9.46 9.28
N GLN A 19 -10.22 8.32 9.27
CA GLN A 19 -11.66 8.24 8.98
C GLN A 19 -12.49 9.00 10.03
N ARG A 20 -12.24 8.78 11.32
CA ARG A 20 -12.91 9.51 12.42
C ARG A 20 -12.58 11.00 12.40
N LEU A 21 -11.36 11.40 12.06
CA LEU A 21 -10.94 12.79 11.91
C LEU A 21 -11.62 13.44 10.70
N ILE A 22 -11.71 12.75 9.57
CA ILE A 22 -12.49 13.16 8.39
C ILE A 22 -13.97 13.34 8.74
N PHE A 23 -14.56 12.43 9.52
CA PHE A 23 -15.96 12.53 9.98
C PHE A 23 -16.18 13.59 11.07
N ARG A 24 -15.16 13.89 11.89
CA ARG A 24 -15.25 14.84 13.01
C ARG A 24 -14.90 16.27 12.60
N LEU A 25 -13.99 16.45 11.63
CA LEU A 25 -13.55 17.75 11.13
C LEU A 25 -14.42 18.25 9.97
N CYS A 26 -14.95 17.38 9.14
CA CYS A 26 -15.73 17.81 7.98
C CYS A 26 -17.20 17.42 8.14
N LYS A 27 -18.09 18.42 8.00
CA LYS A 27 -19.52 18.21 7.78
C LYS A 27 -19.75 17.57 6.39
N ILE A 28 -19.25 16.35 6.20
CA ILE A 28 -19.34 15.63 4.93
C ILE A 28 -20.79 15.21 4.73
N ASN A 29 -21.35 15.62 3.60
CA ASN A 29 -22.70 15.25 3.17
C ASN A 29 -22.88 13.71 3.23
N ARG A 30 -23.99 13.24 3.84
CA ARG A 30 -24.31 11.80 4.03
C ARG A 30 -24.14 10.95 2.77
N LYS A 31 -24.35 11.53 1.59
CA LYS A 31 -24.17 10.85 0.29
C LYS A 31 -22.73 10.33 0.07
N TYR A 32 -21.71 11.05 0.54
CA TYR A 32 -20.30 10.67 0.38
C TYR A 32 -19.78 9.81 1.54
N GLN A 33 -20.47 9.81 2.68
CA GLN A 33 -20.10 8.99 3.84
C GLN A 33 -20.12 7.50 3.49
N ALA A 34 -21.15 7.02 2.79
CA ALA A 34 -21.27 5.63 2.38
C ALA A 34 -20.19 5.18 1.36
N GLN A 35 -19.65 6.10 0.56
CA GLN A 35 -18.63 5.80 -0.46
C GLN A 35 -17.22 5.71 0.13
N ILE A 36 -16.93 6.48 1.18
CA ILE A 36 -15.65 6.43 1.91
C ILE A 36 -15.54 5.16 2.77
N LEU A 37 -16.68 4.59 3.19
CA LEU A 37 -16.77 3.43 4.08
C LEU A 37 -16.51 2.06 3.39
N GLN A 38 -16.40 2.01 2.06
CA GLN A 38 -16.20 0.75 1.31
C GLN A 38 -14.74 0.28 1.22
N TYR A 39 -13.82 0.91 1.96
CA TYR A 39 -12.41 0.53 1.94
C TYR A 39 -12.15 -0.65 2.91
N HIS A 40 -12.04 -1.85 2.36
CA HIS A 40 -11.68 -3.07 3.11
C HIS A 40 -10.15 -3.19 3.27
N GLY A 41 -9.51 -2.22 3.92
CA GLY A 41 -8.08 -2.27 4.23
C GLY A 41 -7.80 -2.88 5.60
N THR A 42 -6.89 -3.85 5.67
CA THR A 42 -6.31 -4.32 6.94
C THR A 42 -5.29 -3.29 7.44
N TYR A 43 -5.37 -2.90 8.70
CA TYR A 43 -4.42 -1.97 9.33
C TYR A 43 -3.15 -2.71 9.74
N VAL A 44 -1.99 -2.10 9.51
CA VAL A 44 -0.72 -2.66 9.99
C VAL A 44 -0.27 -2.00 11.32
N VAL A 45 -0.66 -0.75 11.59
CA VAL A 45 -0.23 0.13 12.68
C VAL A 45 -1.14 1.39 12.75
N GLU A 46 -1.45 1.87 13.97
CA GLU A 46 -2.11 3.16 14.22
C GLU A 46 -1.18 4.05 15.06
N TYR A 47 -1.10 5.35 14.74
CA TYR A 47 -0.15 6.27 15.38
C TYR A 47 -0.86 7.46 16.05
N PRO A 48 -0.78 7.59 17.39
CA PRO A 48 -1.29 8.76 18.10
C PRO A 48 -0.42 9.97 17.78
N GLY A 49 -0.97 11.00 17.13
CA GLY A 49 -0.29 12.29 16.90
C GLY A 49 0.65 12.36 15.69
N GLY A 50 0.89 11.24 14.99
CA GLY A 50 1.77 11.18 13.82
C GLY A 50 3.27 11.29 14.15
N TYR A 51 4.12 10.95 13.18
CA TYR A 51 5.57 11.08 13.29
C TYR A 51 6.10 12.17 12.36
N SER A 52 6.93 13.06 12.90
CA SER A 52 7.76 13.95 12.10
C SER A 52 8.86 13.14 11.41
N ARG A 53 9.44 13.69 10.32
CA ARG A 53 10.44 12.99 9.51
C ARG A 53 11.65 12.52 10.33
N ASP A 54 12.10 13.32 11.30
CA ASP A 54 13.23 13.01 12.18
C ASP A 54 12.96 11.84 13.15
N LYS A 55 11.69 11.45 13.32
CA LYS A 55 11.27 10.31 14.13
C LYS A 55 10.96 9.06 13.30
N VAL A 56 11.25 9.07 12.01
CA VAL A 56 11.09 7.93 11.11
C VAL A 56 12.46 7.41 10.69
N VAL A 57 12.73 6.14 10.98
CA VAL A 57 13.95 5.41 10.59
C VAL A 57 13.58 4.44 9.48
N VAL A 58 14.41 4.37 8.44
CA VAL A 58 14.21 3.43 7.33
C VAL A 58 15.37 2.46 7.27
N HIS A 59 15.06 1.17 7.40
CA HIS A 59 15.98 0.07 7.21
C HIS A 59 15.78 -0.49 5.81
N LEU A 60 16.73 -0.24 4.90
CA LEU A 60 16.67 -0.71 3.52
C LEU A 60 17.65 -1.87 3.34
N SER A 61 17.14 -3.11 3.25
CA SER A 61 17.97 -4.33 3.20
C SER A 61 17.36 -5.41 2.32
N GLN A 62 18.20 -6.20 1.65
CA GLN A 62 17.77 -7.30 0.78
C GLN A 62 17.04 -8.41 1.54
N GLU A 63 17.25 -8.53 2.85
CA GLU A 63 16.51 -9.50 3.68
C GLU A 63 14.99 -9.27 3.62
N PHE A 64 14.59 -8.00 3.44
CA PHE A 64 13.21 -7.53 3.28
C PHE A 64 12.67 -7.66 1.85
N SER A 65 13.39 -8.36 0.95
CA SER A 65 12.92 -8.64 -0.40
C SER A 65 11.74 -9.60 -0.42
N ARG A 66 10.97 -9.57 -1.52
CA ARG A 66 10.05 -10.65 -1.85
C ARG A 66 10.82 -11.97 -1.93
N LYS A 67 10.22 -13.05 -1.45
CA LYS A 67 10.71 -14.41 -1.66
C LYS A 67 10.10 -14.95 -2.96
N PRO A 68 10.89 -15.42 -3.93
CA PRO A 68 10.34 -16.09 -5.11
C PRO A 68 9.47 -17.29 -4.73
N HIS A 69 8.45 -17.57 -5.51
CA HIS A 69 7.57 -18.71 -5.28
C HIS A 69 8.30 -20.02 -5.63
N GLY A 70 8.10 -21.09 -4.83
CA GLY A 70 8.77 -22.38 -5.06
C GLY A 70 8.31 -23.13 -6.31
N ASP A 71 7.03 -22.99 -6.68
CA ASP A 71 6.50 -23.46 -7.96
C ASP A 71 6.89 -22.50 -9.10
N GLY A 72 7.79 -22.95 -9.97
CA GLY A 72 8.28 -22.17 -11.10
C GLY A 72 7.20 -21.74 -12.10
N LYS A 73 6.06 -22.44 -12.19
CA LYS A 73 4.93 -22.01 -13.03
C LYS A 73 4.23 -20.78 -12.47
N VAL A 74 4.04 -20.75 -11.14
CA VAL A 74 3.47 -19.58 -10.46
C VAL A 74 4.40 -18.39 -10.59
N GLU A 75 5.70 -18.59 -10.43
CA GLU A 75 6.68 -17.51 -10.57
C GLU A 75 6.75 -16.99 -12.02
N ALA A 76 6.78 -17.89 -13.01
CA ALA A 76 6.79 -17.52 -14.43
C ALA A 76 5.52 -16.79 -14.88
N SER A 77 4.39 -17.01 -14.21
CA SER A 77 3.13 -16.32 -14.54
C SER A 77 3.22 -14.79 -14.43
N ILE A 78 4.11 -14.26 -13.58
CA ILE A 78 4.35 -12.81 -13.47
C ILE A 78 4.89 -12.27 -14.80
N ASP A 79 5.80 -13.00 -15.42
CA ASP A 79 6.42 -12.65 -16.69
C ASP A 79 5.45 -12.81 -17.84
N ASP A 80 4.65 -13.88 -17.83
CA ASP A 80 3.64 -14.13 -18.85
C ASP A 80 2.58 -13.03 -18.85
N TYR A 81 2.05 -12.67 -17.68
CA TYR A 81 1.12 -11.57 -17.52
C TYR A 81 1.71 -10.25 -18.04
N TRP A 82 2.96 -9.95 -17.67
CA TRP A 82 3.64 -8.74 -18.13
C TRP A 82 3.77 -8.68 -19.65
N ARG A 83 4.17 -9.78 -20.30
CA ARG A 83 4.31 -9.83 -21.76
C ARG A 83 2.99 -9.55 -22.47
N GLU A 84 1.89 -10.12 -21.99
CA GLU A 84 0.56 -9.84 -22.56
C GLU A 84 0.13 -8.38 -22.37
N ARG A 85 0.44 -7.78 -21.21
CA ARG A 85 0.13 -6.36 -20.96
C ARG A 85 0.95 -5.41 -21.84
N VAL A 86 2.24 -5.69 -22.03
CA VAL A 86 3.10 -4.91 -22.93
C VAL A 86 2.70 -5.10 -24.40
N LYS A 87 2.30 -6.32 -24.80
CA LYS A 87 1.76 -6.58 -26.14
C LYS A 87 0.49 -5.76 -26.41
N ALA A 88 -0.40 -5.66 -25.42
CA ALA A 88 -1.63 -4.86 -25.52
C ALA A 88 -1.38 -3.34 -25.40
N ASN A 89 -0.32 -2.93 -24.69
CA ASN A 89 0.07 -1.54 -24.53
C ASN A 89 1.60 -1.39 -24.64
N PRO A 90 2.14 -1.19 -25.85
CA PRO A 90 3.59 -1.14 -26.09
C PRO A 90 4.33 0.00 -25.38
N SER A 91 3.62 1.05 -24.94
CA SER A 91 4.19 2.14 -24.15
C SER A 91 4.34 1.80 -22.65
N MET A 92 3.79 0.68 -22.20
CA MET A 92 3.92 0.24 -20.82
C MET A 92 5.37 -0.10 -20.50
N PHE A 93 5.89 0.44 -19.39
CA PHE A 93 7.27 0.23 -18.96
C PHE A 93 7.31 -0.25 -17.50
N ASN A 94 8.31 -1.06 -17.18
CA ASN A 94 8.56 -1.48 -15.81
C ASN A 94 9.29 -0.36 -15.04
N ALA A 95 9.00 -0.22 -13.76
CA ALA A 95 9.63 0.77 -12.90
C ALA A 95 9.86 0.21 -11.51
N THR A 96 11.04 0.47 -10.94
CA THR A 96 11.38 0.13 -9.56
C THR A 96 10.45 0.84 -8.58
N LYS A 97 10.10 0.14 -7.49
CA LYS A 97 9.24 0.60 -6.40
C LYS A 97 9.83 0.14 -5.06
N LEU A 98 9.36 0.74 -3.97
CA LEU A 98 9.66 0.25 -2.63
C LEU A 98 8.67 -0.86 -2.25
N ARG A 99 9.21 -1.96 -1.70
CA ARG A 99 8.46 -3.02 -1.02
C ARG A 99 8.41 -2.71 0.47
N TYR A 100 7.21 -2.70 1.03
CA TYR A 100 7.03 -2.75 2.47
C TYR A 100 7.26 -4.18 2.95
N SER A 101 8.09 -4.39 3.96
CA SER A 101 8.16 -5.69 4.65
C SER A 101 7.44 -5.62 5.98
N ASP A 102 7.89 -4.71 6.85
CA ASP A 102 7.34 -4.55 8.17
C ASP A 102 7.59 -3.15 8.74
N SER A 103 7.03 -2.87 9.92
CA SER A 103 7.31 -1.68 10.70
C SER A 103 7.14 -1.93 12.18
N GLU A 104 7.94 -1.24 12.98
CA GLU A 104 7.89 -1.31 14.44
C GLU A 104 7.90 0.10 15.04
N ILE A 105 7.30 0.24 16.23
CA ILE A 105 7.44 1.45 17.04
C ILE A 105 8.44 1.16 18.13
N VAL A 106 9.53 1.92 18.16
CA VAL A 106 10.56 1.81 19.19
C VAL A 106 10.40 2.95 20.18
N TYR A 107 10.20 2.60 21.45
CA TYR A 107 10.06 3.55 22.55
C TYR A 107 11.42 3.78 23.21
N GLY A 108 11.82 5.04 23.33
CA GLY A 108 13.01 5.45 24.07
C GLY A 108 12.72 6.58 25.05
N GLU A 109 13.76 7.02 25.76
CA GLU A 109 13.67 8.07 26.79
C GLU A 109 13.13 9.40 26.23
N LYS A 110 13.38 9.69 24.96
CA LYS A 110 12.98 10.93 24.26
C LYS A 110 11.72 10.76 23.39
N GLY A 111 10.88 9.78 23.73
CA GLY A 111 9.66 9.42 23.01
C GLY A 111 9.83 8.24 22.06
N SER A 112 8.84 8.03 21.20
CA SER A 112 8.83 6.93 20.24
C SER A 112 9.42 7.32 18.88
N THR A 113 9.83 6.31 18.12
CA THR A 113 10.24 6.40 16.72
C THR A 113 9.57 5.30 15.90
N LEU A 114 9.31 5.58 14.62
CA LEU A 114 8.77 4.61 13.68
C LEU A 114 9.90 4.05 12.82
N HIS A 115 10.11 2.75 12.87
CA HIS A 115 11.06 2.06 12.01
C HIS A 115 10.31 1.36 10.87
N LEU A 116 10.78 1.57 9.63
CA LEU A 116 10.22 0.95 8.44
C LEU A 116 11.26 0.02 7.80
N SER A 117 10.91 -1.25 7.66
CA SER A 117 11.74 -2.27 7.02
C SER A 117 11.32 -2.42 5.56
N LEU A 118 12.17 -1.94 4.65
CA LEU A 118 11.86 -1.78 3.23
C LEU A 118 12.87 -2.50 2.34
N TRP A 119 12.43 -2.86 1.14
CA TRP A 119 13.34 -3.20 0.03
C TRP A 119 12.82 -2.68 -1.30
N LEU A 120 13.39 -3.17 -2.39
CA LEU A 120 12.95 -2.90 -3.75
C LEU A 120 12.00 -4.01 -4.25
N THR A 121 11.06 -3.58 -5.08
CA THR A 121 10.23 -4.39 -5.98
C THR A 121 10.06 -3.60 -7.28
N ASP A 122 9.17 -4.02 -8.16
CA ASP A 122 8.87 -3.31 -9.39
C ASP A 122 7.40 -3.39 -9.79
N TYR A 123 7.02 -2.60 -10.79
CA TYR A 123 5.65 -2.53 -11.27
C TYR A 123 5.19 -3.84 -11.90
N LYS A 124 6.08 -4.54 -12.62
CA LYS A 124 5.84 -5.85 -13.21
C LYS A 124 5.42 -6.88 -12.17
N THR A 125 6.23 -7.06 -11.12
CA THR A 125 5.98 -7.99 -10.02
C THR A 125 4.68 -7.64 -9.30
N TYR A 126 4.42 -6.34 -9.10
CA TYR A 126 3.17 -5.88 -8.49
C TYR A 126 1.93 -6.29 -9.28
N ILE A 127 1.87 -5.99 -10.59
CA ILE A 127 0.68 -6.33 -11.37
C ILE A 127 0.55 -7.82 -11.67
N GLY A 128 1.67 -8.52 -11.87
CA GLY A 128 1.70 -9.95 -12.19
C GLY A 128 1.57 -10.88 -10.98
N GLY A 129 1.90 -10.41 -9.77
CA GLY A 129 1.82 -11.20 -8.53
C GLY A 129 0.63 -10.87 -7.63
N ASP A 130 0.20 -9.60 -7.59
CA ASP A 130 -0.83 -9.16 -6.64
C ASP A 130 -2.23 -9.16 -7.28
N PHE A 131 -2.36 -9.04 -8.61
CA PHE A 131 -3.64 -8.90 -9.34
C PHE A 131 -3.95 -10.01 -10.34
N THR A 132 -3.33 -11.18 -10.16
CA THR A 132 -3.57 -12.36 -11.01
C THR A 132 -4.29 -13.46 -10.26
N GLU A 133 -4.76 -14.48 -10.97
CA GLU A 133 -5.45 -15.64 -10.38
C GLU A 133 -4.58 -16.41 -9.37
N HIS A 134 -3.25 -16.35 -9.52
CA HIS A 134 -2.30 -16.96 -8.60
C HIS A 134 -2.10 -16.14 -7.32
N SER A 135 -2.73 -14.98 -7.20
CA SER A 135 -2.53 -14.09 -6.06
C SER A 135 -2.90 -14.76 -4.74
N GLN A 136 -4.04 -15.45 -4.66
CA GLN A 136 -4.42 -16.15 -3.43
C GLN A 136 -3.44 -17.27 -3.09
N ARG A 137 -3.05 -18.07 -4.08
CA ARG A 137 -2.08 -19.16 -3.90
C ARG A 137 -0.74 -18.65 -3.37
N MET A 138 -0.22 -17.56 -3.91
CA MET A 138 1.01 -16.93 -3.40
C MET A 138 0.89 -16.50 -1.93
N ALA A 139 -0.31 -16.11 -1.48
CA ALA A 139 -0.52 -15.75 -0.08
C ALA A 139 -0.60 -16.99 0.82
N ASP A 140 -1.33 -18.02 0.39
CA ASP A 140 -1.48 -19.28 1.13
C ASP A 140 -0.12 -19.99 1.28
N ASP A 141 0.62 -20.11 0.17
CA ASP A 141 1.95 -20.73 0.15
C ASP A 141 2.97 -19.87 0.92
N GLY A 142 2.85 -18.53 0.88
CA GLY A 142 3.71 -17.64 1.68
C GLY A 142 3.50 -17.81 3.18
N LEU A 143 2.24 -17.92 3.61
CA LEU A 143 1.91 -18.19 5.01
C LEU A 143 2.42 -19.57 5.44
N LYS A 144 2.28 -20.58 4.57
CA LYS A 144 2.72 -21.94 4.84
C LYS A 144 4.25 -22.06 4.94
N ASP A 145 4.98 -21.46 4.00
CA ASP A 145 6.42 -21.65 3.86
C ASP A 145 7.24 -20.68 4.72
N PHE A 146 6.71 -19.48 4.99
CA PHE A 146 7.43 -18.40 5.68
C PHE A 146 6.69 -17.83 6.89
N GLY A 147 5.45 -18.26 7.17
CA GLY A 147 4.62 -17.64 8.21
C GLY A 147 4.14 -16.22 7.85
N ASP A 148 4.35 -15.77 6.61
CA ASP A 148 3.98 -14.44 6.12
C ASP A 148 3.16 -14.56 4.81
N PRO A 149 1.86 -14.22 4.79
CA PRO A 149 1.03 -14.29 3.59
C PRO A 149 1.47 -13.30 2.51
N TYR A 150 2.43 -12.43 2.80
CA TYR A 150 2.98 -11.48 1.87
C TYR A 150 4.42 -11.79 1.44
N ALA A 151 4.99 -12.94 1.85
CA ALA A 151 6.35 -13.34 1.51
C ALA A 151 6.58 -13.35 -0.01
N HIS A 152 5.62 -13.90 -0.76
CA HIS A 152 5.63 -13.97 -2.23
C HIS A 152 5.03 -12.74 -2.93
N LYS A 153 4.67 -11.69 -2.19
CA LYS A 153 3.99 -10.50 -2.72
C LYS A 153 4.93 -9.34 -2.96
N ALA A 154 4.59 -8.51 -3.95
CA ALA A 154 5.35 -7.31 -4.26
C ALA A 154 5.27 -6.28 -3.11
N ARG A 155 4.11 -6.19 -2.44
CA ARG A 155 3.81 -5.24 -1.36
C ARG A 155 4.33 -3.82 -1.67
N LYS A 156 4.11 -3.39 -2.91
CA LYS A 156 4.52 -2.08 -3.39
C LYS A 156 3.90 -0.98 -2.51
N ILE A 157 4.73 -0.11 -1.97
CA ILE A 157 4.27 1.04 -1.18
C ILE A 157 3.63 2.09 -2.09
N GLY A 158 2.40 2.46 -1.73
CA GLY A 158 1.74 3.67 -2.15
C GLY A 158 1.94 4.76 -1.09
N VAL A 159 1.74 5.99 -1.54
CA VAL A 159 1.89 7.20 -0.74
C VAL A 159 0.49 7.87 -0.74
N ALA A 160 -0.01 8.30 0.43
CA ALA A 160 -1.29 9.04 0.58
C ALA A 160 -1.21 10.23 1.57
N CYS A 161 -1.88 11.37 1.34
CA CYS A 161 -1.89 12.57 2.21
C CYS A 161 -3.34 12.98 2.44
N LEU A 162 -3.59 13.51 3.63
CA LEU A 162 -4.78 14.28 3.92
C LEU A 162 -4.39 15.76 3.86
N MET A 163 -4.82 16.45 2.81
CA MET A 163 -4.53 17.87 2.63
C MET A 163 -5.73 18.70 3.10
N THR A 164 -5.46 19.65 4.00
CA THR A 164 -6.44 20.63 4.46
C THR A 164 -6.12 22.02 3.91
N THR A 165 -7.16 22.82 3.69
CA THR A 165 -7.05 24.23 3.34
C THR A 165 -7.14 25.11 4.59
N LYS A 166 -6.78 26.40 4.48
CA LYS A 166 -6.86 27.36 5.60
C LYS A 166 -8.30 27.63 6.07
N ASP A 167 -9.28 27.32 5.23
CA ASP A 167 -10.72 27.42 5.49
C ASP A 167 -11.35 26.05 5.80
N ASP A 168 -10.56 25.14 6.36
CA ASP A 168 -10.99 23.84 6.93
C ASP A 168 -11.67 22.86 5.95
N HIS A 169 -11.34 22.93 4.66
CA HIS A 169 -11.76 21.94 3.66
C HIS A 169 -10.71 20.85 3.46
N ILE A 170 -11.16 19.66 3.07
CA ILE A 170 -10.29 18.56 2.62
C ILE A 170 -10.28 18.53 1.09
N ILE A 171 -9.09 18.37 0.51
CA ILE A 171 -8.94 18.19 -0.93
C ILE A 171 -9.13 16.71 -1.31
N LEU A 172 -9.99 16.46 -2.29
CA LEU A 172 -10.26 15.14 -2.86
C LEU A 172 -10.00 15.14 -4.36
N ILE A 173 -9.54 14.01 -4.90
CA ILE A 173 -9.37 13.83 -6.34
C ILE A 173 -10.42 12.84 -6.86
N ARG A 174 -11.19 13.26 -7.87
CA ARG A 174 -12.08 12.37 -8.63
C ARG A 174 -11.25 11.60 -9.63
N ARG A 175 -11.35 10.27 -9.61
CA ARG A 175 -10.71 9.40 -10.61
C ARG A 175 -11.59 9.34 -11.85
N SER A 176 -10.97 9.16 -13.02
CA SER A 176 -11.70 8.77 -14.22
C SER A 176 -12.40 7.43 -13.97
N ASN A 177 -13.56 7.22 -14.59
CA ASN A 177 -14.13 5.89 -14.63
C ASN A 177 -13.22 5.00 -15.48
N PRO A 178 -12.91 3.78 -15.04
CA PRO A 178 -12.44 2.77 -15.97
C PRO A 178 -13.61 2.44 -16.91
N ASP A 179 -13.35 2.52 -18.23
CA ASP A 179 -14.27 1.98 -19.24
C ASP A 179 -14.42 0.46 -19.11
#